data_AF-A0A8T3U8J1-F1
#
_entry.id   AF-A0A8T3U8J1-F1
#
_cell.length_a   1.000
_cell.length_b   1.000
_cell.length_c   1.000
_cell.angle_alpha   90.00
_cell.angle_beta   90.00
_cell.angle_gamma   90.00
#
_symmetry.space_group_name_H-M   'P 1'
#
loop_
_entity.id
_entity.type
_entity.pdbx_description
1 polymer ?
#
loop_
_entity_poly.entity_id
_entity_poly.type
_entity_poly.pdbx_seq_one_letter_code
_entity_poly.pdbx_strand_id
1 'polypeptide(L)'
;MKKKINVLLALIVLISLSSIFLITNMSTNKLIKAETINQKESSPNGVVEFDDENGDNSLKNYILEYLKADKETRKTLKNRVYLKLTDENYVKPDSEDEIFESEMEKIEEMILNPLENENITNLIGLDKAINLKKLVINNNEDFIDDFNNLSNLTKLTYLDLNHTRVFDLGGLENLTNLTYLNLSYSQNLNDLEALKGMTNLKYLNLEGTNVEEDDKDAIKTLTNLTDLRIFNSKIDDLTGLEGLSKLKITSFDHILRIKVKESENKFKLPVLLNQNDPTQELDIVGNSNGLLRKNDDGTYSFTRKVSGIQRVEFKSDKFEKYEFRSGGASGYDIPPYMNILEIDPDIEDKVTITKTVKDLSNTLLNNEKETKLIPVIKRNG
;
A
#
# COMPACT_ATOMS: atom_id res chain seq x y z
N MET A 1 30.11 60.22 38.77
CA MET A 1 28.83 59.70 39.31
C MET A 1 27.67 59.72 38.30
N LYS A 2 27.49 60.77 37.47
CA LYS A 2 26.36 60.84 36.49
C LYS A 2 26.31 59.72 35.42
N LYS A 3 27.45 59.20 34.95
CA LYS A 3 27.46 58.09 33.94
C LYS A 3 27.02 56.73 34.49
N LYS A 4 27.20 56.43 35.78
CA LYS A 4 26.74 55.15 36.39
C LYS A 4 25.24 55.16 36.70
N ILE A 5 24.67 56.34 36.95
CA ILE A 5 23.23 56.51 37.21
C ILE A 5 22.41 56.32 35.93
N ASN A 6 22.89 56.80 34.77
CA ASN A 6 22.19 56.63 33.50
C ASN A 6 22.14 55.17 33.01
N VAL A 7 23.16 54.36 33.32
CA VAL A 7 23.15 52.92 32.98
C VAL A 7 22.17 52.15 33.87
N LEU A 8 22.05 52.53 35.14
CA LEU A 8 21.10 51.91 36.07
C LEU A 8 19.65 52.27 35.73
N LEU A 9 19.37 53.51 35.33
CA LEU A 9 18.05 53.92 34.85
C LEU A 9 17.68 53.24 33.52
N ALA A 10 18.63 53.05 32.61
CA ALA A 10 18.39 52.31 31.37
C ALA A 10 18.09 50.82 31.62
N LEU A 11 18.78 50.18 32.58
CA LEU A 11 18.50 48.80 32.97
C LEU A 11 17.12 48.64 33.62
N ILE A 12 16.71 49.59 34.46
CA ILE A 12 15.39 49.56 35.13
C ILE A 12 14.25 49.73 34.12
N VAL A 13 14.44 50.59 33.10
CA VAL A 13 13.46 50.76 32.02
C VAL A 13 13.37 49.51 31.14
N LEU A 14 14.50 48.85 30.82
CA LEU A 14 14.52 47.58 30.10
C LEU A 14 13.85 46.42 30.86
N ILE A 15 14.03 46.35 32.19
CA ILE A 15 13.37 45.35 33.04
C ILE A 15 11.85 45.63 33.14
N SER A 16 11.43 46.90 33.14
CA SER A 16 9.99 47.24 33.14
C SER A 16 9.30 46.95 31.80
N LEU A 17 9.99 47.13 30.67
CA LEU A 17 9.46 46.82 29.33
C LEU A 17 9.38 45.32 29.07
N SER A 18 10.34 44.51 29.56
CA SER A 18 10.26 43.05 29.48
C SER A 18 9.12 42.50 30.36
N SER A 19 8.84 43.14 31.48
CA SER A 19 7.73 42.78 32.38
C SER A 19 6.37 43.07 31.75
N ILE A 20 6.23 44.21 31.06
CA ILE A 20 4.99 44.59 30.36
C ILE A 20 4.75 43.70 29.12
N PHE A 21 5.81 43.31 28.40
CA PHE A 21 5.70 42.37 27.27
C PHE A 21 5.31 40.95 27.73
N LEU A 22 5.73 40.54 28.93
CA LEU A 22 5.28 39.27 29.54
C LEU A 22 3.81 39.33 29.99
N ILE A 23 3.34 40.48 30.47
CA ILE A 23 1.97 40.66 30.97
C ILE A 23 0.96 40.81 29.82
N THR A 24 1.32 41.45 28.71
CA THR A 24 0.46 41.51 27.52
C THR A 24 0.38 40.16 26.81
N ASN A 25 1.46 39.38 26.74
CA ASN A 25 1.42 37.99 26.25
C ASN A 25 0.62 37.05 27.18
N MET A 26 0.59 37.30 28.49
CA MET A 26 -0.24 36.53 29.42
C MET A 26 -1.74 36.86 29.34
N SER A 27 -2.12 38.03 28.82
CA SER A 27 -3.53 38.43 28.68
C SER A 27 -4.11 38.12 27.29
N THR A 28 -3.29 37.97 26.25
CA THR A 28 -3.73 37.49 24.93
C THR A 28 -3.70 35.96 24.79
N ASN A 29 -2.97 35.24 25.64
CA ASN A 29 -3.00 33.76 25.70
C ASN A 29 -4.23 33.18 26.43
N LYS A 30 -5.26 33.99 26.70
CA LYS A 30 -6.51 33.53 27.36
C LYS A 30 -7.65 33.16 26.39
N LEU A 31 -7.34 32.96 25.11
CA LEU A 31 -8.29 32.51 24.09
C LEU A 31 -7.74 31.40 23.18
N ILE A 32 -6.70 30.69 23.64
CA ILE A 32 -6.39 29.35 23.14
C ILE A 32 -7.04 28.39 24.13
N LYS A 33 -8.04 27.67 23.65
CA LYS A 33 -8.64 26.52 24.33
C LYS A 33 -7.55 25.45 24.41
N ALA A 34 -6.66 25.58 25.39
CA ALA A 34 -5.70 24.55 25.74
C ALA A 34 -6.52 23.43 26.39
N GLU A 35 -6.92 22.47 25.58
CA GLU A 35 -7.31 21.16 26.08
C GLU A 35 -6.11 20.57 26.82
N THR A 36 -6.39 20.23 28.06
CA THR A 36 -5.51 19.69 29.07
C THR A 36 -4.68 18.54 28.50
N ILE A 37 -3.38 18.76 28.29
CA ILE A 37 -2.41 17.66 28.24
C ILE A 37 -2.32 17.13 29.67
N ASN A 38 -3.28 16.29 30.04
CA ASN A 38 -3.07 15.31 31.09
C ASN A 38 -2.00 14.36 30.55
N GLN A 39 -0.80 14.43 31.12
CA GLN A 39 -0.03 13.22 31.28
C GLN A 39 -0.90 12.29 32.13
N LYS A 40 -1.72 11.45 31.48
CA LYS A 40 -2.27 10.24 32.08
C LYS A 40 -1.04 9.49 32.56
N GLU A 41 -0.77 9.53 33.86
CA GLU A 41 -0.10 8.43 34.51
C GLU A 41 -0.86 7.18 34.05
N SER A 42 -0.24 6.35 33.21
CA SER A 42 -0.83 5.11 32.73
C SER A 42 -0.97 4.19 33.93
N SER A 43 -2.12 4.28 34.59
CA SER A 43 -2.60 3.20 35.43
C SER A 43 -2.57 1.93 34.57
N PRO A 44 -1.99 0.81 35.03
CA PRO A 44 -1.90 -0.43 34.25
C PRO A 44 -3.25 -1.04 33.82
N ASN A 45 -4.36 -0.38 34.16
CA ASN A 45 -5.74 -0.79 33.93
C ASN A 45 -6.59 0.43 33.58
N GLY A 46 -6.21 1.17 32.53
CA GLY A 46 -7.10 2.18 31.95
C GLY A 46 -8.28 1.52 31.24
N VAL A 47 -9.47 2.12 31.33
CA VAL A 47 -10.57 1.81 30.41
C VAL A 47 -10.17 2.32 29.03
N VAL A 48 -10.34 1.47 28.01
CA VAL A 48 -10.02 1.79 26.62
C VAL A 48 -11.19 2.58 26.03
N GLU A 49 -10.83 3.68 25.38
CA GLU A 49 -11.74 4.51 24.60
C GLU A 49 -11.83 3.93 23.19
N PHE A 50 -13.05 3.75 22.67
CA PHE A 50 -13.34 3.22 21.33
C PHE A 50 -14.17 4.19 20.49
N ASP A 51 -14.77 5.19 21.14
CA ASP A 51 -15.69 6.12 20.50
C ASP A 51 -14.92 7.11 19.62
N ASP A 52 -15.42 7.32 18.42
CA ASP A 52 -15.08 8.48 17.60
C ASP A 52 -15.94 9.70 18.01
N GLU A 53 -15.83 10.81 17.27
CA GLU A 53 -16.65 12.00 17.50
C GLU A 53 -18.17 11.77 17.32
N ASN A 54 -18.56 10.68 16.67
CA ASN A 54 -19.95 10.26 16.45
C ASN A 54 -20.44 9.24 17.48
N GLY A 55 -19.55 8.75 18.37
CA GLY A 55 -19.86 7.72 19.35
C GLY A 55 -19.97 6.31 18.76
N ASP A 56 -19.28 6.03 17.64
CA ASP A 56 -19.23 4.68 17.08
C ASP A 56 -18.41 3.73 17.97
N ASN A 57 -19.10 2.72 18.50
CA ASN A 57 -18.55 1.63 19.32
C ASN A 57 -18.55 0.28 18.58
N SER A 58 -18.67 0.26 17.26
CA SER A 58 -18.74 -0.96 16.43
C SER A 58 -17.65 -1.98 16.79
N LEU A 59 -16.38 -1.57 16.79
CA LEU A 59 -15.25 -2.43 17.16
C LEU A 59 -15.36 -2.95 18.60
N LYS A 60 -15.70 -2.08 19.56
CA LYS A 60 -15.90 -2.45 20.97
C LYS A 60 -16.92 -3.57 21.11
N ASN A 61 -18.03 -3.49 20.38
CA ASN A 61 -19.11 -4.47 20.44
C ASN A 61 -18.65 -5.86 20.01
N TYR A 62 -17.88 -5.98 18.93
CA TYR A 62 -17.30 -7.26 18.50
C TYR A 62 -16.36 -7.85 19.56
N ILE A 63 -15.49 -7.02 20.13
CA ILE A 63 -14.53 -7.48 21.15
C ILE A 63 -15.29 -7.94 22.39
N LEU A 64 -16.26 -7.16 22.87
CA LEU A 64 -17.05 -7.45 24.06
C LEU A 64 -17.88 -8.74 23.89
N GLU A 65 -18.48 -8.94 22.71
CA GLU A 65 -19.22 -10.16 22.36
C GLU A 65 -18.36 -11.42 22.55
N TYR A 66 -17.10 -11.39 22.10
CA TYR A 66 -16.18 -12.52 22.26
C TYR A 66 -15.65 -12.68 23.70
N LEU A 67 -15.32 -11.57 24.37
CA LEU A 67 -14.77 -11.59 25.72
C LEU A 67 -15.78 -12.10 26.75
N LYS A 68 -17.08 -11.79 26.61
CA LYS A 68 -18.15 -12.29 27.48
C LYS A 68 -18.57 -13.73 27.15
N ALA A 69 -18.38 -14.18 25.91
CA ALA A 69 -18.77 -15.52 25.50
C ALA A 69 -17.94 -16.62 26.19
N ASP A 70 -18.62 -17.64 26.68
CA ASP A 70 -17.97 -18.87 27.14
C ASP A 70 -17.39 -19.70 25.98
N LYS A 71 -16.70 -20.80 26.31
CA LYS A 71 -16.04 -21.67 25.34
C LYS A 71 -16.98 -22.31 24.31
N GLU A 72 -18.21 -22.65 24.68
CA GLU A 72 -19.16 -23.26 23.74
C GLU A 72 -19.77 -22.18 22.83
N THR A 73 -20.09 -21.01 23.39
CA THR A 73 -20.61 -19.85 22.66
C THR A 73 -19.58 -19.32 21.65
N ARG A 74 -18.28 -19.28 21.98
CA ARG A 74 -17.22 -18.89 21.03
C ARG A 74 -17.16 -19.78 19.78
N LYS A 75 -17.58 -21.05 19.86
CA LYS A 75 -17.63 -21.93 18.67
C LYS A 75 -18.70 -21.48 17.68
N THR A 76 -19.79 -20.90 18.16
CA THR A 76 -20.86 -20.36 17.30
C THR A 76 -20.48 -18.98 16.74
N LEU A 77 -19.66 -18.21 17.46
CA LEU A 77 -19.18 -16.89 17.05
C LEU A 77 -18.09 -16.92 15.97
N LYS A 78 -17.41 -18.05 15.74
CA LYS A 78 -16.21 -18.15 14.89
C LYS A 78 -16.31 -17.52 13.48
N ASN A 79 -17.53 -17.45 12.92
CA ASN A 79 -17.77 -16.87 11.59
C ASN A 79 -18.02 -15.35 11.63
N ARG A 80 -18.21 -14.78 12.82
CA ARG A 80 -18.52 -13.38 13.08
C ARG A 80 -17.36 -12.67 13.78
N VAL A 81 -16.91 -13.21 14.91
CA VAL A 81 -15.75 -12.72 15.66
C VAL A 81 -14.94 -13.87 16.23
N TYR A 82 -13.63 -13.77 16.09
CA TYR A 82 -12.69 -14.67 16.73
C TYR A 82 -11.50 -13.89 17.29
N LEU A 83 -11.26 -14.04 18.60
CA LEU A 83 -10.06 -13.55 19.26
C LEU A 83 -9.23 -14.72 19.77
N LYS A 84 -7.94 -14.75 19.45
CA LYS A 84 -6.99 -15.60 20.16
C LYS A 84 -6.44 -14.83 21.33
N LEU A 85 -6.70 -15.32 22.53
CA LEU A 85 -6.25 -14.70 23.78
C LEU A 85 -5.00 -15.41 24.32
N THR A 86 -4.12 -14.66 24.99
CA THR A 86 -3.02 -15.24 25.77
C THR A 86 -3.52 -16.12 26.91
N ASP A 87 -4.72 -15.83 27.44
CA ASP A 87 -5.47 -16.68 28.37
C ASP A 87 -6.80 -17.07 27.72
N GLU A 88 -6.86 -18.26 27.13
CA GLU A 88 -8.05 -18.78 26.45
C GLU A 88 -9.25 -19.01 27.39
N ASN A 89 -9.01 -19.10 28.70
CA ASN A 89 -10.07 -19.30 29.69
C ASN A 89 -10.63 -17.98 30.24
N TYR A 90 -10.04 -16.85 29.89
CA TYR A 90 -10.54 -15.55 30.28
C TYR A 90 -11.97 -15.37 29.74
N VAL A 91 -12.90 -15.05 30.64
CA VAL A 91 -14.29 -14.68 30.35
C VAL A 91 -14.61 -13.44 31.16
N LYS A 92 -15.05 -12.39 30.47
CA LYS A 92 -15.43 -11.14 31.10
C LYS A 92 -16.79 -11.29 31.80
N PRO A 93 -16.99 -10.72 33.01
CA PRO A 93 -18.29 -10.73 33.67
C PRO A 93 -19.38 -10.06 32.82
N ASP A 94 -20.57 -10.68 32.75
CA ASP A 94 -21.69 -10.14 31.97
C ASP A 94 -22.12 -8.73 32.40
N SER A 95 -21.89 -8.38 33.67
CA SER A 95 -22.21 -7.07 34.26
C SER A 95 -21.27 -5.93 33.86
N GLU A 96 -20.17 -6.21 33.15
CA GLU A 96 -19.16 -5.22 32.78
C GLU A 96 -19.12 -4.98 31.27
N ASP A 97 -19.27 -3.72 30.85
CA ASP A 97 -19.20 -3.33 29.44
C ASP A 97 -17.93 -2.53 29.08
N GLU A 98 -17.13 -2.17 30.09
CA GLU A 98 -15.85 -1.47 29.92
C GLU A 98 -14.76 -2.48 29.55
N ILE A 99 -14.02 -2.22 28.47
CA ILE A 99 -12.85 -3.02 28.12
C ILE A 99 -11.61 -2.31 28.67
N PHE A 100 -10.80 -3.02 29.45
CA PHE A 100 -9.56 -2.50 30.02
C PHE A 100 -8.36 -2.76 29.11
N GLU A 101 -7.33 -1.91 29.20
CA GLU A 101 -6.08 -2.09 28.47
C GLU A 101 -5.49 -3.49 28.69
N SER A 102 -5.50 -3.97 29.93
CA SER A 102 -5.01 -5.32 30.24
C SER A 102 -5.82 -6.45 29.60
N GLU A 103 -7.07 -6.22 29.17
CA GLU A 103 -7.87 -7.15 28.38
C GLU A 103 -7.48 -7.08 26.90
N MET A 104 -7.24 -5.87 26.37
CA MET A 104 -6.71 -5.68 25.00
C MET A 104 -5.32 -6.30 24.83
N GLU A 105 -4.45 -6.20 25.85
CA GLU A 105 -3.13 -6.82 25.85
C GLU A 105 -3.18 -8.35 25.74
N LYS A 106 -4.31 -8.99 26.08
CA LYS A 106 -4.46 -10.45 25.91
C LYS A 106 -4.67 -10.86 24.46
N ILE A 107 -5.06 -9.95 23.57
CA ILE A 107 -5.43 -10.30 22.19
C ILE A 107 -4.18 -10.47 21.33
N GLU A 108 -3.95 -11.68 20.83
CA GLU A 108 -2.84 -12.00 19.91
C GLU A 108 -3.28 -12.07 18.44
N GLU A 109 -4.53 -12.49 18.19
CA GLU A 109 -5.10 -12.54 16.84
C GLU A 109 -6.54 -12.07 16.93
N MET A 110 -6.95 -11.24 15.97
CA MET A 110 -8.31 -10.71 15.86
C MET A 110 -8.83 -10.93 14.45
N ILE A 111 -9.97 -11.61 14.34
CA ILE A 111 -10.69 -11.84 13.09
C ILE A 111 -12.10 -11.32 13.28
N LEU A 112 -12.44 -10.30 12.49
CA LEU A 112 -13.73 -9.63 12.47
C LEU A 112 -14.35 -9.84 11.10
N ASN A 113 -15.56 -10.35 11.06
CA ASN A 113 -16.36 -10.44 9.84
C ASN A 113 -17.66 -9.67 10.09
N PRO A 114 -17.65 -8.35 9.87
CA PRO A 114 -18.84 -7.55 9.98
C PRO A 114 -20.03 -8.11 9.21
N LEU A 115 -21.22 -8.02 9.81
CA LEU A 115 -22.48 -8.31 9.12
C LEU A 115 -23.01 -7.06 8.44
N GLU A 116 -23.94 -7.25 7.51
CA GLU A 116 -24.65 -6.15 6.85
C GLU A 116 -25.27 -5.20 7.91
N ASN A 117 -24.91 -3.92 7.84
CA ASN A 117 -25.29 -2.86 8.79
C ASN A 117 -24.59 -2.88 10.16
N GLU A 118 -23.50 -3.63 10.33
CA GLU A 118 -22.67 -3.64 11.54
C GLU A 118 -21.19 -3.40 11.21
N ASN A 119 -20.95 -2.52 10.23
CA ASN A 119 -19.61 -2.17 9.78
C ASN A 119 -18.78 -1.55 10.91
N ILE A 120 -17.49 -1.78 10.83
CA ILE A 120 -16.47 -1.14 11.63
C ILE A 120 -16.05 0.12 10.88
N THR A 121 -16.27 1.29 11.47
CA THR A 121 -15.96 2.58 10.81
C THR A 121 -14.61 3.15 11.24
N ASN A 122 -14.07 2.69 12.38
CA ASN A 122 -12.80 3.14 12.92
C ASN A 122 -12.07 2.04 13.71
N LEU A 123 -10.78 2.25 13.96
CA LEU A 123 -9.90 1.32 14.67
C LEU A 123 -9.47 1.83 16.05
N ILE A 124 -10.19 2.79 16.62
CA ILE A 124 -9.87 3.41 17.89
C ILE A 124 -9.81 2.33 18.99
N GLY A 125 -8.77 2.42 19.84
CA GLY A 125 -8.51 1.46 20.91
C GLY A 125 -7.63 0.27 20.51
N LEU A 126 -7.44 -0.02 19.21
CA LEU A 126 -6.52 -1.09 18.77
C LEU A 126 -5.06 -0.84 19.14
N ASP A 127 -4.66 0.41 19.39
CA ASP A 127 -3.32 0.76 19.86
C ASP A 127 -2.98 0.12 21.22
N LYS A 128 -4.00 -0.33 21.97
CA LYS A 128 -3.85 -1.05 23.25
C LYS A 128 -3.65 -2.55 23.07
N ALA A 129 -3.93 -3.12 21.90
CA ALA A 129 -3.69 -4.54 21.60
C ALA A 129 -2.21 -4.80 21.24
N ILE A 130 -1.29 -4.42 22.13
CA ILE A 130 0.17 -4.43 21.88
C ILE A 130 0.76 -5.81 21.57
N ASN A 131 0.01 -6.89 21.81
CA ASN A 131 0.39 -8.27 21.52
C ASN A 131 -0.20 -8.81 20.21
N LEU A 132 -0.96 -7.99 19.48
CA LEU A 132 -1.61 -8.36 18.23
C LEU A 132 -0.57 -8.71 17.15
N LYS A 133 -0.69 -9.92 16.61
CA LYS A 133 0.15 -10.48 15.55
C LYS A 133 -0.59 -10.61 14.23
N LYS A 134 -1.91 -10.73 14.30
CA LYS A 134 -2.80 -10.91 13.16
C LYS A 134 -4.08 -10.10 13.33
N LEU A 135 -4.38 -9.27 12.34
CA LEU A 135 -5.65 -8.58 12.21
C LEU A 135 -6.29 -8.96 10.88
N VAL A 136 -7.56 -9.38 10.94
CA VAL A 136 -8.38 -9.66 9.78
C VAL A 136 -9.69 -8.94 9.95
N ILE A 137 -10.03 -8.09 8.99
CA ILE A 137 -11.33 -7.44 8.87
C ILE A 137 -11.80 -7.72 7.44
N ASN A 138 -12.85 -8.53 7.28
CA ASN A 138 -13.35 -8.93 5.97
C ASN A 138 -14.75 -8.38 5.73
N ASN A 139 -15.04 -7.98 4.49
CA ASN A 139 -16.38 -7.56 4.06
C ASN A 139 -16.93 -6.39 4.88
N ASN A 140 -16.08 -5.40 5.14
CA ASN A 140 -16.50 -4.13 5.74
C ASN A 140 -16.99 -3.20 4.63
N GLU A 141 -18.29 -2.94 4.56
CA GLU A 141 -18.87 -2.14 3.48
C GLU A 141 -18.65 -0.63 3.65
N ASP A 142 -18.18 -0.20 4.82
CA ASP A 142 -17.76 1.17 5.09
C ASP A 142 -16.25 1.35 4.94
N PHE A 143 -15.85 2.61 4.87
CA PHE A 143 -14.45 2.99 4.78
C PHE A 143 -13.74 2.78 6.11
N ILE A 144 -12.52 2.26 6.03
CA ILE A 144 -11.52 2.37 7.09
C ILE A 144 -10.36 3.15 6.48
N ASP A 145 -10.20 4.40 6.88
CA ASP A 145 -9.26 5.37 6.30
C ASP A 145 -8.23 5.93 7.29
N ASP A 146 -8.31 5.54 8.58
CA ASP A 146 -7.30 5.86 9.59
C ASP A 146 -6.70 4.60 10.22
N PHE A 147 -5.40 4.37 9.94
CA PHE A 147 -4.63 3.28 10.54
C PHE A 147 -3.64 3.76 11.62
N ASN A 148 -3.73 4.99 12.11
CA ASN A 148 -2.85 5.49 13.17
C ASN A 148 -2.92 4.65 14.45
N ASN A 149 -4.07 4.06 14.76
CA ASN A 149 -4.22 3.12 15.88
C ASN A 149 -3.43 1.81 15.70
N LEU A 150 -2.97 1.50 14.48
CA LEU A 150 -2.11 0.35 14.22
C LEU A 150 -0.62 0.68 14.29
N SER A 151 -0.24 1.96 14.18
CA SER A 151 1.15 2.42 13.94
C SER A 151 2.21 1.87 14.91
N ASN A 152 1.83 1.58 16.15
CA ASN A 152 2.74 1.07 17.19
C ASN A 152 2.63 -0.45 17.43
N LEU A 153 1.79 -1.17 16.67
CA LEU A 153 1.59 -2.61 16.79
C LEU A 153 2.72 -3.38 16.09
N THR A 154 3.94 -3.20 16.56
CA THR A 154 5.17 -3.74 15.96
C THR A 154 5.25 -5.27 15.89
N LYS A 155 4.36 -5.98 16.60
CA LYS A 155 4.22 -7.45 16.52
C LYS A 155 3.29 -7.91 15.40
N LEU A 156 2.57 -7.00 14.75
CA LEU A 156 1.67 -7.31 13.65
C LEU A 156 2.49 -7.83 12.45
N THR A 157 2.17 -9.04 12.02
CA THR A 157 2.85 -9.72 10.89
C THR A 157 1.90 -10.10 9.77
N TYR A 158 0.59 -10.05 10.04
CA TYR A 158 -0.48 -10.41 9.13
C TYR A 158 -1.60 -9.37 9.23
N LEU A 159 -1.88 -8.70 8.12
CA LEU A 159 -2.99 -7.75 7.99
C LEU A 159 -3.83 -8.13 6.77
N ASP A 160 -5.10 -8.44 6.98
CA ASP A 160 -6.05 -8.75 5.92
C ASP A 160 -7.25 -7.82 6.03
N LEU A 161 -7.40 -6.99 4.99
CA LEU A 161 -8.38 -5.93 4.85
C LEU A 161 -9.16 -6.14 3.54
N ASN A 162 -9.34 -7.39 3.13
CA ASN A 162 -10.10 -7.73 1.92
C ASN A 162 -11.55 -7.22 2.02
N HIS A 163 -12.00 -6.55 0.95
CA HIS A 163 -13.32 -5.92 0.89
C HIS A 163 -13.57 -4.94 2.05
N THR A 164 -12.62 -4.03 2.36
CA THR A 164 -12.79 -3.02 3.43
C THR A 164 -12.73 -1.56 2.96
N ARG A 165 -12.89 -1.32 1.65
CA ARG A 165 -12.92 0.02 1.03
C ARG A 165 -11.81 0.97 1.50
N VAL A 166 -10.60 0.45 1.67
CA VAL A 166 -9.44 1.27 2.05
C VAL A 166 -9.20 2.36 0.99
N PHE A 167 -8.92 3.58 1.45
CA PHE A 167 -8.59 4.72 0.61
C PHE A 167 -7.15 5.21 0.81
N ASP A 168 -6.71 5.30 2.07
CA ASP A 168 -5.38 5.77 2.47
C ASP A 168 -4.69 4.68 3.32
N LEU A 169 -3.38 4.56 3.24
CA LEU A 169 -2.56 3.60 4.02
C LEU A 169 -1.75 4.29 5.13
N GLY A 170 -1.98 5.58 5.37
CA GLY A 170 -1.34 6.36 6.41
C GLY A 170 -1.48 5.73 7.79
N GLY A 171 -0.38 5.67 8.54
CA GLY A 171 -0.28 4.99 9.83
C GLY A 171 0.27 3.56 9.73
N LEU A 172 0.36 2.96 8.54
CA LEU A 172 0.95 1.63 8.35
C LEU A 172 2.49 1.65 8.17
N GLU A 173 3.12 2.83 8.02
CA GLU A 173 4.53 2.98 7.63
C GLU A 173 5.51 2.27 8.58
N ASN A 174 5.16 2.23 9.86
CA ASN A 174 5.99 1.65 10.91
C ASN A 174 5.82 0.13 11.07
N LEU A 175 4.87 -0.48 10.37
CA LEU A 175 4.57 -1.92 10.44
C LEU A 175 5.55 -2.76 9.61
N THR A 176 6.84 -2.51 9.80
CA THR A 176 7.96 -3.11 9.05
C THR A 176 8.11 -4.62 9.24
N ASN A 177 7.43 -5.22 10.22
CA ASN A 177 7.38 -6.66 10.46
C ASN A 177 6.24 -7.37 9.70
N LEU A 178 5.40 -6.66 8.95
CA LEU A 178 4.37 -7.27 8.11
C LEU A 178 5.01 -8.22 7.09
N THR A 179 4.43 -9.42 7.00
CA THR A 179 4.81 -10.47 6.05
C THR A 179 3.67 -10.78 5.07
N TYR A 180 2.44 -10.47 5.47
CA TYR A 180 1.23 -10.65 4.68
C TYR A 180 0.38 -9.39 4.75
N LEU A 181 0.04 -8.85 3.59
CA LEU A 181 -0.88 -7.72 3.44
C LEU A 181 -1.87 -8.01 2.31
N ASN A 182 -3.15 -7.98 2.64
CA ASN A 182 -4.23 -8.12 1.66
C ASN A 182 -5.11 -6.88 1.67
N LEU A 183 -5.11 -6.14 0.57
CA LEU A 183 -5.88 -4.91 0.35
C LEU A 183 -6.90 -5.08 -0.77
N SER A 184 -7.13 -6.32 -1.22
CA SER A 184 -7.97 -6.59 -2.38
C SER A 184 -9.39 -6.04 -2.22
N TYR A 185 -9.94 -5.60 -3.35
CA TYR A 185 -11.24 -4.97 -3.49
C TYR A 185 -11.40 -3.66 -2.71
N SER A 186 -10.29 -2.96 -2.47
CA SER A 186 -10.27 -1.57 -2.01
C SER A 186 -10.23 -0.63 -3.23
N GLN A 187 -11.39 -0.47 -3.88
CA GLN A 187 -11.52 0.19 -5.19
C GLN A 187 -11.07 1.66 -5.22
N ASN A 188 -10.93 2.32 -4.07
CA ASN A 188 -10.50 3.71 -4.00
C ASN A 188 -9.02 3.88 -3.64
N LEU A 189 -8.32 2.79 -3.28
CA LEU A 189 -6.90 2.82 -2.97
C LEU A 189 -6.08 3.08 -4.25
N ASN A 190 -5.25 4.12 -4.23
CA ASN A 190 -4.46 4.58 -5.37
C ASN A 190 -3.08 5.17 -4.99
N ASP A 191 -2.61 4.90 -3.77
CA ASP A 191 -1.28 5.30 -3.28
C ASP A 191 -0.71 4.18 -2.42
N LEU A 192 0.52 3.75 -2.71
CA LEU A 192 1.24 2.70 -1.98
C LEU A 192 2.48 3.21 -1.21
N GLU A 193 2.68 4.52 -1.07
CA GLU A 193 3.89 5.12 -0.47
C GLU A 193 4.20 4.55 0.91
N ALA A 194 3.18 4.34 1.74
CA ALA A 194 3.31 3.80 3.10
C ALA A 194 3.95 2.40 3.13
N LEU A 195 3.94 1.66 2.02
CA LEU A 195 4.51 0.31 1.93
C LEU A 195 6.04 0.29 1.77
N LYS A 196 6.69 1.41 1.42
CA LYS A 196 8.13 1.45 1.09
C LYS A 196 9.07 0.89 2.17
N GLY A 197 8.66 0.95 3.43
CA GLY A 197 9.42 0.42 4.57
C GLY A 197 9.24 -1.09 4.82
N MET A 198 8.26 -1.74 4.20
CA MET A 198 7.82 -3.11 4.52
C MET A 198 8.69 -4.18 3.85
N THR A 199 10.00 -4.11 4.03
CA THR A 199 10.97 -5.00 3.38
C THR A 199 10.85 -6.48 3.78
N ASN A 200 10.10 -6.80 4.84
CA ASN A 200 9.77 -8.18 5.24
C ASN A 200 8.52 -8.75 4.56
N LEU A 201 7.79 -7.94 3.78
CA LEU A 201 6.56 -8.35 3.13
C LEU A 201 6.84 -9.45 2.11
N LYS A 202 6.06 -10.54 2.18
CA LYS A 202 6.16 -11.71 1.29
C LYS A 202 4.94 -11.83 0.39
N TYR A 203 3.77 -11.48 0.91
CA TYR A 203 2.51 -11.53 0.18
C TYR A 203 1.87 -10.15 0.14
N LEU A 204 1.53 -9.69 -1.07
CA LEU A 204 0.78 -8.47 -1.31
C LEU A 204 -0.36 -8.73 -2.31
N ASN A 205 -1.59 -8.46 -1.91
CA ASN A 205 -2.76 -8.56 -2.78
C ASN A 205 -3.41 -7.19 -3.00
N LEU A 206 -3.37 -6.73 -4.25
CA LEU A 206 -3.90 -5.46 -4.76
C LEU A 206 -5.02 -5.69 -5.78
N GLU A 207 -5.60 -6.89 -5.83
CA GLU A 207 -6.67 -7.23 -6.75
C GLU A 207 -7.87 -6.27 -6.60
N GLY A 208 -8.41 -5.75 -7.71
CA GLY A 208 -9.58 -4.87 -7.68
C GLY A 208 -9.36 -3.54 -6.96
N THR A 209 -8.12 -3.04 -6.91
CA THR A 209 -7.77 -1.70 -6.42
C THR A 209 -7.55 -0.73 -7.57
N ASN A 210 -7.40 0.56 -7.29
CA ASN A 210 -7.19 1.61 -8.30
C ASN A 210 -5.72 2.08 -8.36
N VAL A 211 -4.78 1.25 -7.86
CA VAL A 211 -3.34 1.51 -7.95
C VAL A 211 -2.88 1.50 -9.41
N GLU A 212 -1.96 2.41 -9.73
CA GLU A 212 -1.50 2.69 -11.10
C GLU A 212 0.02 2.49 -11.23
N GLU A 213 0.57 2.75 -12.42
CA GLU A 213 1.99 2.54 -12.71
C GLU A 213 2.94 3.33 -11.83
N ASP A 214 2.53 4.52 -11.37
CA ASP A 214 3.35 5.38 -10.50
C ASP A 214 3.52 4.79 -9.08
N ASP A 215 2.61 3.93 -8.64
CA ASP A 215 2.66 3.25 -7.33
C ASP A 215 3.68 2.11 -7.30
N LYS A 216 4.14 1.66 -8.46
CA LYS A 216 5.07 0.53 -8.61
C LYS A 216 6.41 0.79 -7.93
N ASP A 217 6.77 2.06 -7.70
CA ASP A 217 7.99 2.42 -6.98
C ASP A 217 7.97 1.93 -5.53
N ALA A 218 6.82 1.87 -4.88
CA ALA A 218 6.70 1.23 -3.57
C ALA A 218 6.96 -0.28 -3.66
N ILE A 219 6.36 -0.95 -4.65
CA ILE A 219 6.52 -2.40 -4.85
C ILE A 219 7.99 -2.79 -5.09
N LYS A 220 8.76 -1.96 -5.83
CA LYS A 220 10.20 -2.20 -6.09
C LYS A 220 11.05 -2.30 -4.82
N THR A 221 10.60 -1.69 -3.71
CA THR A 221 11.33 -1.75 -2.42
C THR A 221 11.11 -3.05 -1.64
N LEU A 222 10.08 -3.82 -1.99
CA LEU A 222 9.65 -5.03 -1.29
C LEU A 222 10.51 -6.24 -1.68
N THR A 223 11.81 -6.18 -1.36
CA THR A 223 12.82 -7.15 -1.83
C THR A 223 12.60 -8.60 -1.39
N ASN A 224 11.74 -8.86 -0.40
CA ASN A 224 11.34 -10.21 0.02
C ASN A 224 9.97 -10.65 -0.53
N LEU A 225 9.32 -9.84 -1.36
CA LEU A 225 8.03 -10.15 -1.94
C LEU A 225 8.12 -11.41 -2.81
N THR A 226 7.32 -12.41 -2.47
CA THR A 226 7.25 -13.69 -3.17
C THR A 226 5.97 -13.80 -3.99
N ASP A 227 4.89 -13.15 -3.57
CA ASP A 227 3.58 -13.31 -4.18
C ASP A 227 2.92 -11.93 -4.30
N LEU A 228 2.65 -11.52 -5.54
CA LEU A 228 1.95 -10.29 -5.89
C LEU A 228 0.70 -10.62 -6.71
N ARG A 229 -0.45 -10.07 -6.30
CA ARG A 229 -1.71 -10.14 -7.05
C ARG A 229 -2.14 -8.75 -7.49
N ILE A 230 -2.42 -8.59 -8.79
CA ILE A 230 -2.70 -7.29 -9.42
C ILE A 230 -3.87 -7.37 -10.41
N PHE A 231 -4.69 -8.41 -10.33
CA PHE A 231 -5.85 -8.57 -11.21
C PHE A 231 -6.83 -7.42 -11.03
N ASN A 232 -7.32 -6.87 -12.15
CA ASN A 232 -8.22 -5.71 -12.12
C ASN A 232 -7.63 -4.52 -11.33
N SER A 233 -6.32 -4.36 -11.36
CA SER A 233 -5.62 -3.10 -11.02
C SER A 233 -5.22 -2.39 -12.31
N LYS A 234 -4.60 -1.21 -12.21
CA LYS A 234 -4.07 -0.48 -13.38
C LYS A 234 -2.56 -0.65 -13.56
N ILE A 235 -1.96 -1.62 -12.85
CA ILE A 235 -0.57 -2.03 -13.07
C ILE A 235 -0.56 -3.13 -14.12
N ASP A 236 -0.13 -2.81 -15.33
CA ASP A 236 0.00 -3.75 -16.43
C ASP A 236 1.42 -3.84 -17.01
N ASP A 237 2.30 -2.87 -16.70
CA ASP A 237 3.71 -2.87 -17.11
C ASP A 237 4.60 -3.40 -15.97
N LEU A 238 5.18 -4.58 -16.14
CA LEU A 238 6.07 -5.19 -15.16
C LEU A 238 7.50 -4.63 -15.19
N THR A 239 7.78 -3.68 -16.10
CA THR A 239 9.13 -3.10 -16.25
C THR A 239 9.63 -2.53 -14.92
N GLY A 240 10.82 -2.95 -14.51
CA GLY A 240 11.48 -2.54 -13.28
C GLY A 240 11.22 -3.46 -12.08
N LEU A 241 10.35 -4.48 -12.21
CA LEU A 241 10.14 -5.50 -11.18
C LEU A 241 11.07 -6.72 -11.35
N GLU A 242 11.90 -6.77 -12.39
CA GLU A 242 12.77 -7.91 -12.70
C GLU A 242 13.89 -8.12 -11.67
N GLY A 243 14.17 -7.10 -10.86
CA GLY A 243 15.09 -7.18 -9.72
C GLY A 243 14.54 -7.98 -8.53
N LEU A 244 13.22 -8.16 -8.44
CA LEU A 244 12.56 -8.92 -7.39
C LEU A 244 12.65 -10.42 -7.68
N SER A 245 13.84 -10.98 -7.45
CA SER A 245 14.21 -12.35 -7.85
C SER A 245 13.33 -13.49 -7.28
N LYS A 246 12.54 -13.22 -6.24
CA LYS A 246 11.62 -14.19 -5.61
C LYS A 246 10.18 -14.03 -6.09
N LEU A 247 9.89 -12.98 -6.85
CA LEU A 247 8.55 -12.54 -7.17
C LEU A 247 7.85 -13.51 -8.10
N LYS A 248 6.67 -13.92 -7.67
CA LYS A 248 5.66 -14.60 -8.45
C LYS A 248 4.47 -13.67 -8.60
N ILE A 249 3.94 -13.59 -9.81
CA ILE A 249 2.77 -12.79 -10.13
C ILE A 249 1.65 -13.75 -10.50
N THR A 250 0.58 -13.73 -9.72
CA THR A 250 -0.68 -14.43 -10.02
C THR A 250 -1.72 -13.40 -10.41
N SER A 251 -2.66 -13.78 -11.28
CA SER A 251 -3.87 -12.99 -11.55
C SER A 251 -3.54 -11.60 -12.11
N PHE A 252 -3.59 -11.48 -13.44
CA PHE A 252 -3.34 -10.24 -14.16
C PHE A 252 -4.43 -10.03 -15.21
N ASP A 253 -4.73 -8.78 -15.52
CA ASP A 253 -5.75 -8.48 -16.50
C ASP A 253 -5.21 -8.70 -17.93
N HIS A 254 -6.11 -8.86 -18.90
CA HIS A 254 -5.94 -9.31 -20.29
C HIS A 254 -4.56 -9.11 -20.98
N ILE A 255 -3.83 -8.04 -20.69
CA ILE A 255 -2.50 -7.77 -21.23
C ILE A 255 -1.53 -7.41 -20.10
N LEU A 256 -0.41 -8.13 -20.00
CA LEU A 256 0.77 -7.70 -19.27
C LEU A 256 1.85 -7.23 -20.24
N ARG A 257 2.56 -6.18 -19.88
CA ARG A 257 3.68 -5.61 -20.65
C ARG A 257 4.98 -5.79 -19.92
N ILE A 258 6.05 -5.95 -20.69
CA ILE A 258 7.41 -5.77 -20.21
C ILE A 258 8.24 -5.15 -21.32
N LYS A 259 9.06 -4.17 -20.95
CA LYS A 259 10.04 -3.56 -21.84
C LYS A 259 11.39 -4.21 -21.62
N VAL A 260 12.03 -4.62 -22.71
CA VAL A 260 13.33 -5.29 -22.68
C VAL A 260 14.27 -4.55 -23.63
N LYS A 261 15.55 -4.45 -23.30
CA LYS A 261 16.50 -3.83 -24.23
C LYS A 261 16.82 -4.79 -25.36
N GLU A 262 16.60 -4.37 -26.62
CA GLU A 262 16.96 -5.15 -27.81
C GLU A 262 18.43 -5.62 -27.77
N SER A 263 19.34 -4.75 -27.30
CA SER A 263 20.78 -4.99 -27.25
C SER A 263 21.21 -6.10 -26.28
N GLU A 264 20.40 -6.40 -25.27
CA GLU A 264 20.79 -7.36 -24.22
C GLU A 264 20.59 -8.81 -24.70
N ASN A 265 19.74 -9.06 -25.71
CA ASN A 265 19.35 -10.39 -26.21
C ASN A 265 18.99 -11.40 -25.09
N LYS A 266 18.78 -10.90 -23.87
CA LYS A 266 18.60 -11.60 -22.61
C LYS A 266 17.84 -10.66 -21.69
N PHE A 267 16.80 -11.14 -21.04
CA PHE A 267 16.01 -10.38 -20.09
C PHE A 267 15.48 -11.29 -18.99
N LYS A 268 15.07 -10.71 -17.87
CA LYS A 268 14.44 -11.43 -16.77
C LYS A 268 12.94 -11.18 -16.77
N LEU A 269 12.20 -12.14 -16.24
CA LEU A 269 10.78 -12.03 -15.97
C LEU A 269 10.53 -12.51 -14.54
N PRO A 270 9.62 -11.86 -13.79
CA PRO A 270 8.97 -12.51 -12.66
C PRO A 270 8.34 -13.83 -13.09
N VAL A 271 8.22 -14.77 -12.16
CA VAL A 271 7.50 -16.02 -12.45
C VAL A 271 6.02 -15.70 -12.60
N LEU A 272 5.45 -16.00 -13.77
CA LEU A 272 4.02 -15.80 -14.03
C LEU A 272 3.28 -17.10 -13.73
N LEU A 273 2.26 -17.03 -12.89
CA LEU A 273 1.48 -18.18 -12.45
C LEU A 273 0.10 -18.21 -13.11
N ASN A 274 -0.44 -19.41 -13.30
CA ASN A 274 -1.79 -19.60 -13.79
C ASN A 274 -2.80 -19.06 -12.78
N GLN A 275 -3.79 -18.32 -13.28
CA GLN A 275 -4.80 -17.66 -12.45
C GLN A 275 -5.73 -18.67 -11.76
N ASN A 276 -6.09 -19.74 -12.47
CA ASN A 276 -7.00 -20.77 -11.98
C ASN A 276 -6.29 -21.82 -11.13
N ASP A 277 -4.99 -21.97 -11.32
CA ASP A 277 -4.14 -22.84 -10.51
C ASP A 277 -2.82 -22.13 -10.18
N PRO A 278 -2.77 -21.34 -9.09
CA PRO A 278 -1.56 -20.63 -8.66
C PRO A 278 -0.37 -21.54 -8.33
N THR A 279 -0.54 -22.87 -8.37
CA THR A 279 0.57 -23.82 -8.23
C THR A 279 1.30 -24.09 -9.56
N GLN A 280 0.73 -23.68 -10.69
CA GLN A 280 1.30 -23.90 -12.02
C GLN A 280 1.91 -22.61 -12.60
N GLU A 281 3.14 -22.71 -13.10
CA GLU A 281 3.77 -21.63 -13.89
C GLU A 281 3.21 -21.61 -15.31
N LEU A 282 3.06 -20.41 -15.87
CA LEU A 282 2.74 -20.24 -17.30
C LEU A 282 3.94 -20.66 -18.15
N ASP A 283 3.71 -21.56 -19.11
CA ASP A 283 4.75 -21.97 -20.06
C ASP A 283 4.99 -20.89 -21.12
N ILE A 284 5.74 -19.85 -20.75
CA ILE A 284 6.08 -18.73 -21.63
C ILE A 284 6.81 -19.21 -22.89
N VAL A 285 7.73 -20.18 -22.75
CA VAL A 285 8.55 -20.66 -23.87
C VAL A 285 7.70 -21.45 -24.86
N GLY A 286 6.92 -22.42 -24.38
CA GLY A 286 6.02 -23.21 -25.21
C GLY A 286 4.99 -22.35 -25.93
N ASN A 287 4.35 -21.41 -25.23
CA ASN A 287 3.36 -20.52 -25.83
C ASN A 287 3.96 -19.47 -26.79
N SER A 288 5.27 -19.20 -26.70
CA SER A 288 5.95 -18.28 -27.61
C SER A 288 6.16 -18.83 -29.03
N ASN A 289 5.82 -20.09 -29.30
CA ASN A 289 5.98 -20.74 -30.61
C ASN A 289 7.41 -20.59 -31.18
N GLY A 290 8.41 -20.82 -30.32
CA GLY A 290 9.83 -20.75 -30.68
C GLY A 290 10.39 -19.33 -30.81
N LEU A 291 9.65 -18.29 -30.42
CA LEU A 291 10.16 -16.92 -30.30
C LEU A 291 11.15 -16.77 -29.14
N LEU A 292 10.87 -17.42 -28.01
CA LEU A 292 11.66 -17.32 -26.79
C LEU A 292 12.34 -18.64 -26.46
N ARG A 293 13.46 -18.54 -25.75
CA ARG A 293 14.08 -19.66 -25.02
C ARG A 293 14.36 -19.22 -23.58
N LYS A 294 14.32 -20.16 -22.64
CA LYS A 294 14.82 -19.98 -21.27
C LYS A 294 16.27 -20.46 -21.21
N ASN A 295 17.17 -19.63 -20.73
CA ASN A 295 18.59 -19.92 -20.58
C ASN A 295 18.86 -20.60 -19.23
N ASP A 296 20.01 -21.26 -19.08
CA ASP A 296 20.42 -21.95 -17.85
C ASP A 296 20.53 -21.03 -16.62
N ASP A 297 20.77 -19.73 -16.86
CA ASP A 297 20.85 -18.67 -15.84
C ASP A 297 19.47 -18.14 -15.40
N GLY A 298 18.37 -18.72 -15.90
CA GLY A 298 16.99 -18.34 -15.62
C GLY A 298 16.48 -17.15 -16.44
N THR A 299 17.31 -16.52 -17.27
CA THR A 299 16.89 -15.44 -18.18
C THR A 299 16.16 -15.99 -19.42
N TYR A 300 15.44 -15.12 -20.11
CA TYR A 300 14.81 -15.39 -21.40
C TYR A 300 15.60 -14.70 -22.51
N SER A 301 15.68 -15.32 -23.69
CA SER A 301 16.27 -14.74 -24.90
C SER A 301 15.33 -14.89 -26.08
N PHE A 302 15.36 -13.93 -26.99
CA PHE A 302 14.78 -14.13 -28.32
C PHE A 302 15.65 -15.13 -29.11
N THR A 303 15.01 -16.01 -29.86
CA THR A 303 15.70 -16.99 -30.72
C THR A 303 16.15 -16.38 -32.05
N ARG A 304 15.65 -15.19 -32.37
CA ARG A 304 15.90 -14.43 -33.60
C ARG A 304 15.85 -12.94 -33.29
N LYS A 305 16.37 -12.11 -34.19
CA LYS A 305 16.16 -10.65 -34.11
C LYS A 305 14.66 -10.35 -34.23
N VAL A 306 14.17 -9.47 -33.36
CA VAL A 306 12.78 -9.01 -33.32
C VAL A 306 12.75 -7.50 -33.31
N SER A 307 11.65 -6.91 -33.77
CA SER A 307 11.42 -5.45 -33.76
C SER A 307 9.94 -5.21 -33.48
N GLY A 308 9.62 -4.17 -32.70
CA GLY A 308 8.26 -3.88 -32.25
C GLY A 308 7.72 -4.90 -31.25
N ILE A 309 6.53 -4.61 -30.74
CA ILE A 309 5.86 -5.39 -29.68
C ILE A 309 5.65 -6.84 -30.14
N GLN A 310 6.18 -7.78 -29.35
CA GLN A 310 5.95 -9.21 -29.51
C GLN A 310 4.87 -9.67 -28.53
N ARG A 311 4.07 -10.66 -28.92
CA ARG A 311 2.97 -11.19 -28.10
C ARG A 311 3.12 -12.68 -27.84
N VAL A 312 2.94 -13.08 -26.59
CA VAL A 312 2.81 -14.47 -26.16
C VAL A 312 1.42 -14.64 -25.55
N GLU A 313 0.60 -15.49 -26.17
CA GLU A 313 -0.80 -15.71 -25.77
C GLU A 313 -0.90 -16.93 -24.86
N PHE A 314 -1.69 -16.82 -23.79
CA PHE A 314 -2.00 -17.90 -22.87
C PHE A 314 -3.51 -18.12 -22.86
N LYS A 315 -3.94 -19.34 -23.17
CA LYS A 315 -5.35 -19.72 -23.04
C LYS A 315 -5.67 -19.93 -21.57
N SER A 316 -6.70 -19.25 -21.06
CA SER A 316 -7.30 -19.55 -19.77
C SER A 316 -8.38 -20.61 -19.98
N ASP A 317 -8.24 -21.77 -19.34
CA ASP A 317 -9.10 -22.92 -19.62
C ASP A 317 -10.53 -22.76 -19.07
N LYS A 318 -10.79 -21.87 -18.09
CA LYS A 318 -12.12 -21.69 -17.47
C LYS A 318 -12.24 -20.34 -16.77
N PHE A 319 -13.31 -19.59 -17.07
CA PHE A 319 -13.97 -18.73 -16.07
C PHE A 319 -15.48 -18.79 -16.30
N GLU A 320 -16.22 -19.20 -15.27
CA GLU A 320 -17.66 -18.92 -15.13
C GLU A 320 -17.81 -17.41 -14.91
N LYS A 321 -18.79 -16.80 -15.60
CA LYS A 321 -19.17 -15.38 -15.50
C LYS A 321 -18.96 -14.78 -14.10
N TYR A 322 -17.88 -14.04 -13.91
CA TYR A 322 -17.90 -12.89 -13.00
C TYR A 322 -18.22 -11.67 -13.84
N GLU A 323 -19.52 -11.32 -13.93
CA GLU A 323 -19.94 -10.04 -14.49
C GLU A 323 -19.56 -8.91 -13.53
N PHE A 324 -18.31 -8.44 -13.57
CA PHE A 324 -18.01 -7.12 -13.06
C PHE A 324 -18.52 -6.10 -14.09
N ARG A 325 -19.64 -5.46 -13.78
CA ARG A 325 -20.18 -4.35 -14.57
C ARG A 325 -19.29 -3.12 -14.40
N SER A 326 -18.28 -2.96 -15.22
CA SER A 326 -17.64 -1.66 -15.46
C SER A 326 -17.81 -1.31 -16.94
N GLY A 327 -18.65 -0.32 -17.20
CA GLY A 327 -18.90 0.20 -18.54
C GLY A 327 -17.71 1.02 -19.07
N GLY A 328 -17.43 0.88 -20.36
CA GLY A 328 -16.87 1.96 -21.15
C GLY A 328 -15.49 1.72 -21.80
N ALA A 329 -15.54 1.61 -23.13
CA ALA A 329 -14.58 2.09 -24.13
C ALA A 329 -13.40 1.19 -24.60
N SER A 330 -13.68 0.53 -25.74
CA SER A 330 -12.91 0.45 -27.00
C SER A 330 -11.46 -0.06 -27.03
N GLY A 331 -11.25 -1.15 -27.75
CA GLY A 331 -10.01 -1.45 -28.48
C GLY A 331 -9.64 -2.93 -28.51
N TYR A 332 -10.01 -3.62 -29.60
CA TYR A 332 -9.82 -5.06 -29.87
C TYR A 332 -10.63 -6.01 -28.97
N ASP A 333 -11.49 -6.82 -29.60
CA ASP A 333 -12.19 -7.93 -28.93
C ASP A 333 -11.16 -9.05 -28.64
N ILE A 334 -10.36 -8.87 -27.59
CA ILE A 334 -9.60 -9.97 -27.00
C ILE A 334 -10.64 -10.95 -26.45
N PRO A 335 -10.59 -12.25 -26.81
CA PRO A 335 -11.50 -13.21 -26.21
C PRO A 335 -11.37 -13.10 -24.68
N PRO A 336 -12.47 -13.11 -23.91
CA PRO A 336 -12.45 -12.89 -22.47
C PRO A 336 -11.68 -13.96 -21.66
N TYR A 337 -10.98 -14.86 -22.34
CA TYR A 337 -10.22 -15.99 -21.80
C TYR A 337 -8.77 -16.00 -22.28
N MET A 338 -8.28 -14.91 -22.87
CA MET A 338 -6.94 -14.82 -23.42
C MET A 338 -6.13 -13.81 -22.62
N ASN A 339 -5.07 -14.32 -22.00
CA ASN A 339 -4.05 -13.52 -21.36
C ASN A 339 -2.90 -13.32 -22.34
N ILE A 340 -2.37 -12.10 -22.44
CA ILE A 340 -1.30 -11.77 -23.38
C ILE A 340 -0.12 -11.19 -22.60
N LEU A 341 1.08 -11.73 -22.84
CA LEU A 341 2.33 -11.06 -22.48
C LEU A 341 2.86 -10.32 -23.71
N GLU A 342 2.81 -8.99 -23.66
CA GLU A 342 3.45 -8.08 -24.60
C GLU A 342 4.89 -7.81 -24.17
N ILE A 343 5.83 -8.13 -25.05
CA ILE A 343 7.27 -7.92 -24.84
C ILE A 343 7.71 -6.86 -25.85
N ASP A 344 8.03 -5.67 -25.36
CA ASP A 344 8.47 -4.55 -26.18
C ASP A 344 10.00 -4.43 -26.18
N PRO A 345 10.69 -4.78 -27.29
CA PRO A 345 12.14 -4.64 -27.41
C PRO A 345 12.59 -3.19 -27.65
N ASP A 346 11.67 -2.27 -27.95
CA ASP A 346 11.97 -0.91 -28.44
C ASP A 346 12.23 0.08 -27.29
N ILE A 347 13.01 -0.31 -26.27
CA ILE A 347 13.77 0.70 -25.53
C ILE A 347 14.78 1.28 -26.52
N GLU A 348 14.37 2.36 -27.19
CA GLU A 348 15.31 3.29 -27.80
C GLU A 348 16.29 3.68 -26.68
N ASP A 349 17.48 3.09 -26.70
CA ASP A 349 18.67 3.91 -26.61
C ASP A 349 18.50 4.96 -27.73
N LYS A 350 17.77 6.04 -27.46
CA LYS A 350 18.10 7.32 -28.10
C LYS A 350 19.48 7.64 -27.58
N VAL A 351 20.48 6.96 -28.13
CA VAL A 351 21.83 7.48 -28.25
C VAL A 351 21.59 8.87 -28.78
N THR A 352 21.80 9.85 -27.90
CA THR A 352 21.84 11.24 -28.31
C THR A 352 22.98 11.27 -29.31
N ILE A 353 22.66 11.24 -30.61
CA ILE A 353 23.66 11.49 -31.63
C ILE A 353 24.06 12.93 -31.41
N THR A 354 25.16 13.15 -30.69
CA THR A 354 25.86 14.43 -30.69
C THR A 354 26.39 14.57 -32.11
N LYS A 355 25.56 15.12 -32.99
CA LYS A 355 26.00 15.51 -34.31
C LYS A 355 26.99 16.65 -34.07
N THR A 356 28.29 16.36 -34.12
CA THR A 356 29.32 17.39 -34.11
C THR A 356 29.12 18.23 -35.37
N VAL A 357 28.42 19.36 -35.24
CA VAL A 357 28.36 20.35 -36.32
C VAL A 357 29.66 21.11 -36.26
N LYS A 358 30.62 20.73 -37.12
CA LYS A 358 31.71 21.65 -37.48
C LYS A 358 31.09 22.75 -38.34
N ASP A 359 30.86 23.91 -37.75
CA ASP A 359 30.82 25.14 -38.55
C ASP A 359 32.24 25.41 -39.10
N LEU A 360 32.30 26.12 -40.22
CA LEU A 360 33.51 26.56 -40.95
C LEU A 360 34.51 27.36 -40.09
N SER A 361 34.22 27.60 -38.82
CA SER A 361 35.10 28.22 -37.81
C SER A 361 35.92 27.22 -36.98
N ASN A 362 35.72 25.90 -37.12
CA ASN A 362 36.51 24.86 -36.44
C ASN A 362 36.52 24.97 -34.88
N THR A 363 35.44 25.48 -34.28
CA THR A 363 35.28 25.58 -32.81
C THR A 363 34.14 24.69 -32.32
N LEU A 364 34.39 23.88 -31.27
CA LEU A 364 33.42 22.97 -30.65
C LEU A 364 32.39 23.75 -29.81
N LEU A 365 31.09 23.62 -30.12
CA LEU A 365 29.99 24.13 -29.29
C LEU A 365 29.30 22.95 -28.58
N ASN A 366 29.54 22.78 -27.29
CA ASN A 366 28.68 22.00 -26.40
C ASN A 366 27.52 22.89 -25.98
N ASN A 367 26.34 22.70 -26.58
CA ASN A 367 25.10 23.31 -26.09
C ASN A 367 24.06 22.21 -25.89
N GLU A 368 23.87 21.81 -24.64
CA GLU A 368 22.67 21.11 -24.17
C GLU A 368 21.47 22.07 -24.30
N LYS A 369 20.74 21.99 -25.41
CA LYS A 369 19.39 22.56 -25.50
C LYS A 369 18.48 21.58 -26.21
N GLU A 370 17.47 21.10 -25.49
CA GLU A 370 16.35 20.32 -26.02
C GLU A 370 15.82 20.94 -27.30
N THR A 371 15.88 20.19 -28.40
CA THR A 371 15.29 20.62 -29.66
C THR A 371 13.87 20.07 -29.74
N LYS A 372 12.89 20.90 -29.38
CA LYS A 372 11.45 20.58 -29.56
C LYS A 372 11.12 20.60 -31.04
N LEU A 373 10.78 19.45 -31.63
CA LEU A 373 10.30 19.35 -33.02
C LEU A 373 8.92 20.01 -33.12
N ILE A 374 8.81 21.10 -33.88
CA ILE A 374 7.52 21.70 -34.25
C ILE A 374 7.16 21.15 -35.65
N PRO A 375 6.04 20.43 -35.83
CA PRO A 375 5.63 19.96 -37.15
C PRO A 375 5.14 21.13 -38.01
N VAL A 376 5.78 21.36 -39.15
CA VAL A 376 5.30 22.31 -40.16
C VAL A 376 4.37 21.58 -41.12
N ILE A 377 3.07 21.88 -41.06
CA ILE A 377 2.09 21.44 -42.07
C ILE A 377 2.31 22.30 -43.32
N LYS A 378 2.84 21.71 -44.40
CA LYS A 378 2.81 22.32 -45.73
C LYS A 378 1.45 22.05 -46.37
N ARG A 379 0.70 23.11 -46.67
CA ARG A 379 -0.46 23.08 -47.56
C ARG A 379 0.09 23.02 -48.99
N ASN A 380 -0.12 21.92 -49.71
CA ASN A 380 0.14 21.88 -51.16
C ASN A 380 -0.90 22.77 -51.86
N GLY A 381 -0.41 23.56 -52.83
CA GLY A 381 -1.19 24.56 -53.57
C GLY A 381 -2.27 23.97 -54.46
#